data_AF-A0A8H6HL65-F1
#
_entry.id   AF-A0A8H6HL65-F1
#
_cell.length_a   1.000
_cell.length_b   1.000
_cell.length_c   1.000
_cell.angle_alpha   90.00
_cell.angle_beta   90.00
_cell.angle_gamma   90.00
#
_symmetry.space_group_name_H-M   'P 1'
#
loop_
_entity.id
_entity.type
_entity.pdbx_description
1 polymer ?
#
loop_
_entity_poly.entity_id
_entity_poly.type
_entity_poly.pdbx_seq_one_letter_code
_entity_poly.pdbx_strand_id
1 'polypeptide(L)'
;MLPALTRRLASSRLPSSSSSRLSSSLLSLPSRLPPLSHAPSPLLSSAALQRQTAAFDGRARGTCLNGSVLLRRGLATIPPQPSWAPYPARADGLVPKIWYRPDGTPRSKLKGAVFAGLTVFSLLVFSSALEIIEEYDQANFMLAFLVYAQRADSTFTSLHPTFDASPTPALAKAYFYDLCAALPDAPPETLLEFFAAIDAAMDVAHEEILGAAEEVFMTFALDVRRQLASIEKEGAMRAAYNVLSLLRLTIAALGEMNEVVAVKGRGEFGSGLGGVLKKRGEERKGEEYESIG
;
A
#
# COMPACT_ATOMS: atom_id res chain seq x y z
N MET A 1 66.25 45.11 24.71
CA MET A 1 67.08 44.05 24.12
C MET A 1 66.16 43.05 23.42
N LEU A 2 66.13 43.10 22.08
CA LEU A 2 65.60 42.07 21.16
C LEU A 2 66.67 40.98 20.97
N PRO A 3 66.35 39.71 20.62
CA PRO A 3 65.88 39.32 19.27
C PRO A 3 64.69 38.31 19.30
N ALA A 4 63.70 38.37 18.40
CA ALA A 4 63.73 38.03 16.97
C ALA A 4 64.04 36.54 16.68
N LEU A 5 63.01 35.75 16.35
CA LEU A 5 63.16 34.52 15.57
C LEU A 5 61.95 34.29 14.66
N THR A 6 62.18 34.64 13.39
CA THR A 6 61.43 34.35 12.17
C THR A 6 61.60 32.91 11.70
N ARG A 7 60.53 32.25 11.22
CA ARG A 7 60.47 31.17 10.19
C ARG A 7 59.05 30.58 10.19
N ARG A 8 58.42 30.11 9.11
CA ARG A 8 58.66 30.13 7.66
C ARG A 8 57.34 29.68 6.99
N LEU A 9 56.95 30.42 5.96
CA LEU A 9 56.07 30.08 4.82
C LEU A 9 55.86 28.59 4.47
N ALA A 10 54.59 28.20 4.28
CA ALA A 10 54.08 27.32 3.24
C ALA A 10 52.58 27.68 3.07
N SER A 11 52.06 28.33 2.02
CA SER A 11 52.13 28.07 0.57
C SER A 11 51.71 26.66 0.18
N SER A 12 50.42 26.34 0.31
CA SER A 12 49.76 25.34 -0.53
C SER A 12 48.67 26.01 -1.36
N ARG A 13 48.85 25.91 -2.68
CA ARG A 13 47.96 26.39 -3.74
C ARG A 13 46.78 25.43 -3.90
N LEU A 14 45.69 26.04 -4.35
CA LEU A 14 44.42 25.55 -4.95
C LEU A 14 44.44 24.15 -5.58
N PRO A 15 43.25 23.53 -5.73
CA PRO A 15 42.69 23.56 -7.08
C PRO A 15 41.22 24.00 -7.17
N SER A 16 41.02 24.89 -8.13
CA SER A 16 39.85 25.15 -8.97
C SER A 16 38.67 24.17 -8.87
N SER A 17 37.53 24.69 -8.40
CA SER A 17 36.21 24.10 -8.58
C SER A 17 35.80 24.14 -10.06
N SER A 18 35.85 22.97 -10.69
CA SER A 18 35.39 22.72 -12.05
C SER A 18 33.86 22.74 -12.11
N SER A 19 33.37 23.65 -12.95
CA SER A 19 32.03 23.73 -13.53
C SER A 19 31.35 22.37 -13.76
N SER A 20 30.17 22.18 -13.16
CA SER A 20 29.19 21.18 -13.60
C SER A 20 28.03 21.90 -14.29
N ARG A 21 28.15 22.06 -15.61
CA ARG A 21 26.99 22.27 -16.50
C ARG A 21 26.30 20.92 -16.65
N LEU A 22 25.20 20.71 -15.94
CA LEU A 22 24.30 19.58 -16.22
C LEU A 22 23.40 19.97 -17.39
N SER A 23 23.70 19.38 -18.53
CA SER A 23 22.91 19.39 -19.73
C SER A 23 21.52 18.80 -19.46
N SER A 24 20.50 19.63 -19.62
CA SER A 24 19.10 19.25 -19.76
C SER A 24 18.89 18.56 -21.11
N SER A 25 18.99 17.23 -21.11
CA SER A 25 18.60 16.39 -22.24
C SER A 25 17.10 16.10 -22.18
N LEU A 26 16.39 16.73 -23.11
CA LEU A 26 14.98 16.58 -23.41
C LEU A 26 14.65 15.12 -23.78
N LEU A 27 13.81 14.49 -22.97
CA LEU A 27 13.09 13.26 -23.33
C LEU A 27 11.93 13.64 -24.27
N SER A 28 12.18 13.53 -25.58
CA SER A 28 11.13 13.57 -26.60
C SER A 28 10.46 12.19 -26.70
N LEU A 29 9.26 12.06 -26.14
CA LEU A 29 8.38 10.90 -26.34
C LEU A 29 7.74 10.98 -27.75
N PRO A 30 7.84 9.95 -28.60
CA PRO A 30 7.04 9.91 -29.82
C PRO A 30 5.63 9.35 -29.52
N SER A 31 4.64 10.25 -29.53
CA SER A 31 3.22 9.93 -29.53
C SER A 31 2.76 9.51 -30.93
N ARG A 32 2.69 8.20 -31.19
CA ARG A 32 1.92 7.65 -32.33
C ARG A 32 1.27 6.31 -31.97
N LEU A 33 0.02 6.39 -31.54
CA LEU A 33 -0.92 5.26 -31.60
C LEU A 33 -1.51 5.19 -33.03
N PRO A 34 -1.58 4.01 -33.64
CA PRO A 34 -2.32 3.81 -34.90
C PRO A 34 -3.83 3.74 -34.64
N PRO A 35 -4.67 4.15 -35.61
CA PRO A 35 -6.13 4.09 -35.48
C PRO A 35 -6.64 2.64 -35.61
N LEU A 36 -7.52 2.26 -34.67
CA LEU A 36 -8.27 1.01 -34.71
C LEU A 36 -9.32 1.08 -35.82
N SER A 37 -9.11 0.27 -36.84
CA SER A 37 -10.05 -0.01 -37.92
C SER A 37 -11.30 -0.70 -37.39
N HIS A 38 -12.45 -0.08 -37.63
CA HIS A 38 -13.76 -0.72 -37.54
C HIS A 38 -13.84 -1.97 -38.43
N ALA A 39 -14.43 -3.04 -37.91
CA ALA A 39 -15.01 -4.09 -38.73
C ALA A 39 -16.34 -4.56 -38.08
N PRO A 40 -17.33 -4.97 -38.90
CA PRO A 40 -18.74 -4.89 -38.54
C PRO A 40 -19.27 -6.18 -37.93
N SER A 41 -20.30 -6.01 -37.10
CA SER A 41 -21.17 -7.06 -36.60
C SER A 41 -22.00 -7.68 -37.73
N PRO A 42 -22.22 -9.01 -37.73
CA PRO A 42 -23.42 -9.58 -38.33
C PRO A 42 -24.41 -10.04 -37.26
N LEU A 43 -25.62 -9.53 -37.43
CA LEU A 43 -26.89 -10.04 -36.88
C LEU A 43 -27.24 -11.41 -37.48
N LEU A 44 -28.30 -12.01 -36.91
CA LEU A 44 -29.02 -13.25 -37.28
C LEU A 44 -28.63 -14.46 -36.41
N SER A 45 -29.52 -15.32 -35.94
CA SER A 45 -30.99 -15.37 -35.93
C SER A 45 -31.34 -16.54 -35.02
N SER A 46 -32.34 -16.36 -34.17
CA SER A 46 -33.08 -17.42 -33.50
C SER A 46 -33.68 -18.41 -34.52
N ALA A 47 -33.48 -19.71 -34.35
CA ALA A 47 -34.48 -20.77 -34.56
C ALA A 47 -33.83 -22.17 -34.59
N ALA A 48 -34.53 -23.12 -33.96
CA ALA A 48 -34.27 -24.56 -33.94
C ALA A 48 -33.09 -24.98 -33.02
N LEU A 49 -33.24 -25.85 -32.02
CA LEU A 49 -33.99 -27.09 -32.09
C LEU A 49 -34.39 -27.52 -30.68
N GLN A 50 -35.67 -27.37 -30.40
CA GLN A 50 -36.39 -28.05 -29.34
C GLN A 50 -36.72 -29.45 -29.85
N ARG A 51 -36.21 -30.52 -29.23
CA ARG A 51 -36.96 -31.78 -29.01
C ARG A 51 -36.13 -32.85 -28.26
N GLN A 52 -36.77 -33.33 -27.20
CA GLN A 52 -36.87 -34.73 -26.77
C GLN A 52 -35.66 -35.36 -26.08
N THR A 53 -35.56 -35.09 -24.78
CA THR A 53 -35.27 -36.12 -23.78
C THR A 53 -36.54 -36.95 -23.56
N ALA A 54 -36.57 -38.16 -24.12
CA ALA A 54 -37.48 -39.21 -23.68
C ALA A 54 -36.63 -40.35 -23.11
N ALA A 55 -36.90 -40.68 -21.85
CA ALA A 55 -36.35 -41.82 -21.16
C ALA A 55 -36.72 -43.12 -21.87
N PHE A 56 -35.77 -44.06 -21.96
CA PHE A 56 -36.10 -45.48 -22.01
C PHE A 56 -35.04 -46.28 -21.25
N ASP A 57 -35.46 -46.77 -20.09
CA ASP A 57 -34.81 -47.81 -19.32
C ASP A 57 -34.64 -49.07 -20.17
N GLY A 58 -33.46 -49.68 -20.10
CA GLY A 58 -33.11 -50.82 -20.94
C GLY A 58 -31.88 -51.56 -20.45
N ARG A 59 -31.97 -52.06 -19.22
CA ARG A 59 -31.06 -53.03 -18.61
C ARG A 59 -30.88 -54.24 -19.54
N ALA A 60 -29.75 -54.33 -20.23
CA ALA A 60 -29.29 -55.57 -20.87
C ALA A 60 -27.86 -55.87 -20.41
N ARG A 61 -27.78 -56.70 -19.37
CA ARG A 61 -26.61 -57.51 -19.08
C ARG A 61 -26.40 -58.44 -20.27
N GLY A 62 -25.39 -58.16 -21.09
CA GLY A 62 -24.86 -59.07 -22.10
C GLY A 62 -23.43 -59.45 -21.74
N THR A 63 -23.28 -60.47 -20.91
CA THR A 63 -22.01 -61.19 -20.75
C THR A 63 -21.74 -62.00 -22.02
N CYS A 64 -20.69 -61.63 -22.75
CA CYS A 64 -20.05 -62.51 -23.71
C CYS A 64 -18.54 -62.51 -23.42
N LEU A 65 -18.13 -63.46 -22.57
CA LEU A 65 -16.80 -64.02 -22.63
C LEU A 65 -16.59 -64.58 -24.05
N ASN A 66 -15.57 -64.09 -24.75
CA ASN A 66 -14.70 -64.90 -25.61
C ASN A 66 -13.68 -64.00 -26.32
N GLY A 67 -12.43 -64.45 -26.34
CA GLY A 67 -11.43 -63.96 -27.27
C GLY A 67 -10.15 -63.49 -26.59
N SER A 68 -9.30 -64.46 -26.27
CA SER A 68 -7.84 -64.38 -26.44
C SER A 68 -7.20 -62.99 -26.31
N VAL A 69 -6.57 -62.77 -25.15
CA VAL A 69 -5.45 -61.84 -25.00
C VAL A 69 -4.30 -62.35 -25.88
N LEU A 70 -4.36 -62.07 -27.18
CA LEU A 70 -3.18 -62.02 -28.00
C LEU A 70 -2.50 -60.70 -27.69
N LEU A 71 -1.36 -60.81 -27.00
CA LEU A 71 -0.24 -59.86 -27.08
C LEU A 71 0.19 -59.74 -28.55
N ARG A 72 -0.62 -59.08 -29.37
CA ARG A 72 -0.28 -58.75 -30.74
C ARG A 72 0.47 -57.42 -30.68
N ARG A 73 1.76 -57.54 -30.37
CA ARG A 73 2.79 -56.56 -30.73
C ARG A 73 2.97 -56.62 -32.25
N GLY A 74 1.90 -56.33 -32.97
CA GLY A 74 1.85 -56.26 -34.43
C GLY A 74 1.42 -54.84 -34.78
N LEU A 75 2.03 -54.30 -35.83
CA LEU A 75 1.62 -53.05 -36.46
C LEU A 75 0.10 -52.91 -36.39
N ALA A 76 -0.38 -52.03 -35.50
CA ALA A 76 -1.78 -51.68 -35.46
C ALA A 76 -2.04 -50.92 -36.75
N THR A 77 -2.48 -51.63 -37.78
CA THR A 77 -3.10 -51.04 -38.96
C THR A 77 -4.26 -50.21 -38.43
N ILE A 78 -4.04 -48.91 -38.37
CA ILE A 78 -5.06 -47.92 -38.02
C ILE A 78 -6.21 -48.18 -38.99
N PRO A 79 -7.42 -48.52 -38.52
CA PRO A 79 -8.53 -48.77 -39.41
C PRO A 79 -8.73 -47.54 -40.31
N PRO A 80 -8.96 -47.73 -41.62
CA PRO A 80 -9.17 -46.60 -42.53
C PRO A 80 -10.31 -45.75 -41.99
N GLN A 81 -10.05 -44.46 -41.81
CA GLN A 81 -11.04 -43.54 -41.30
C GLN A 81 -12.26 -43.57 -42.24
N PRO A 82 -13.48 -43.68 -41.71
CA PRO A 82 -14.67 -43.59 -42.53
C PRO A 82 -14.71 -42.24 -43.24
N SER A 83 -15.11 -42.21 -44.53
CA SER A 83 -15.14 -41.00 -45.36
C SER A 83 -16.03 -39.87 -44.82
N TRP A 84 -16.90 -40.16 -43.86
CA TRP A 84 -17.77 -39.20 -43.18
C TRP A 84 -17.15 -38.61 -41.91
N ALA A 85 -15.96 -39.06 -41.48
CA ALA A 85 -15.26 -38.49 -40.33
C ALA A 85 -14.84 -37.04 -40.64
N PRO A 86 -15.34 -36.04 -39.88
CA PRO A 86 -15.11 -34.63 -40.20
C PRO A 86 -13.68 -34.16 -39.91
N TYR A 87 -12.86 -34.96 -39.23
CA TYR A 87 -11.49 -34.62 -38.84
C TYR A 87 -10.51 -35.72 -39.24
N PRO A 88 -9.31 -35.39 -39.75
CA PRO A 88 -8.29 -36.38 -40.06
C PRO A 88 -7.80 -37.07 -38.78
N ALA A 89 -7.34 -38.32 -38.93
CA ALA A 89 -6.71 -39.07 -37.84
C ALA A 89 -5.54 -38.27 -37.24
N ARG A 90 -5.38 -38.36 -35.92
CA ARG A 90 -4.31 -37.66 -35.19
C ARG A 90 -2.93 -38.07 -35.76
N ALA A 91 -2.07 -37.08 -35.97
CA ALA A 91 -0.66 -37.32 -36.30
C ALA A 91 0.08 -38.07 -35.17
N ASP A 92 1.09 -38.86 -35.54
CA ASP A 92 1.94 -39.52 -34.56
C ASP A 92 2.86 -38.52 -33.84
N GLY A 93 2.96 -38.65 -32.52
CA GLY A 93 3.74 -37.76 -31.66
C GLY A 93 3.12 -37.53 -30.27
N LEU A 94 3.93 -37.02 -29.34
CA LEU A 94 3.49 -36.70 -27.96
C LEU A 94 2.56 -35.49 -27.91
N VAL A 95 2.88 -34.42 -28.66
CA VAL A 95 2.06 -33.20 -28.69
C VAL A 95 0.65 -33.48 -29.23
N PRO A 96 0.46 -34.18 -30.38
CA PRO A 96 -0.88 -34.55 -30.85
C PRO A 96 -1.64 -35.43 -29.86
N LYS A 97 -0.94 -36.31 -29.12
CA LYS A 97 -1.53 -37.22 -28.13
C LYS A 97 -2.12 -36.48 -26.92
N ILE A 98 -1.55 -35.35 -26.54
CA ILE A 98 -2.03 -34.51 -25.43
C ILE A 98 -3.23 -33.66 -25.88
N TRP A 99 -3.16 -33.02 -27.05
CA TRP A 99 -4.17 -32.05 -27.49
C TRP A 99 -5.39 -32.67 -28.20
N TYR A 100 -5.24 -33.84 -28.82
CA TYR A 100 -6.27 -34.48 -29.64
C TYR A 100 -6.61 -35.89 -29.14
N ARG A 101 -7.86 -36.31 -29.37
CA ARG A 101 -8.27 -37.71 -29.18
C ARG A 101 -7.71 -38.59 -30.32
N PRO A 102 -7.71 -39.93 -30.19
CA PRO A 102 -7.36 -40.82 -31.30
C PRO A 102 -8.16 -40.52 -32.58
N ASP A 103 -9.43 -40.12 -32.41
CA ASP A 103 -10.36 -39.77 -33.48
C ASP A 103 -10.08 -38.40 -34.15
N GLY A 104 -8.97 -37.74 -33.83
CA GLY A 104 -8.62 -36.42 -34.37
C GLY A 104 -9.40 -35.25 -33.77
N THR A 105 -10.47 -35.51 -33.01
CA THR A 105 -11.25 -34.45 -32.36
C THR A 105 -10.43 -33.73 -31.27
N PRO A 106 -10.40 -32.38 -31.26
CA PRO A 106 -9.67 -31.62 -30.25
C PRO A 106 -10.27 -31.83 -28.86
N ARG A 107 -9.42 -31.96 -27.84
CA ARG A 107 -9.86 -31.99 -26.44
C ARG A 107 -10.24 -30.58 -25.97
N SER A 108 -11.44 -30.11 -26.32
CA SER A 108 -11.94 -28.76 -25.99
C SER A 108 -11.89 -28.44 -24.50
N LYS A 109 -12.17 -29.42 -23.62
CA LYS A 109 -12.06 -29.27 -22.16
C LYS A 109 -10.64 -28.98 -21.69
N LEU A 110 -9.63 -29.61 -22.29
CA LEU A 110 -8.22 -29.39 -21.93
C LEU A 110 -7.77 -28.00 -22.38
N LYS A 111 -8.12 -27.60 -23.61
CA LYS A 111 -7.85 -26.25 -24.11
C LYS A 111 -8.49 -25.19 -23.20
N GLY A 112 -9.77 -25.36 -22.86
CA GLY A 112 -10.48 -24.47 -21.95
C GLY A 112 -9.84 -24.41 -20.56
N ALA A 113 -9.42 -25.54 -20.00
CA ALA A 113 -8.72 -25.59 -18.71
C ALA A 113 -7.35 -24.89 -18.77
N VAL A 114 -6.60 -25.04 -19.86
CA VAL A 114 -5.31 -24.35 -20.04
C VAL A 114 -5.53 -22.84 -20.16
N PHE A 115 -6.50 -22.40 -20.97
CA PHE A 115 -6.81 -20.97 -21.10
C PHE A 115 -7.30 -20.39 -19.77
N ALA A 116 -8.26 -21.03 -19.10
CA ALA A 116 -8.75 -20.59 -17.81
C ALA A 116 -7.63 -20.58 -16.75
N GLY A 117 -6.80 -21.62 -16.71
CA GLY A 117 -5.65 -21.69 -15.81
C GLY A 117 -4.64 -20.58 -16.06
N LEU A 118 -4.33 -20.29 -17.32
CA LEU A 118 -3.43 -19.20 -17.68
C LEU A 118 -4.03 -17.83 -17.33
N THR A 119 -5.32 -17.61 -17.57
CA THR A 119 -6.01 -16.38 -17.17
C THR A 119 -6.00 -16.20 -15.65
N VAL A 120 -6.36 -17.22 -14.88
CA VAL A 120 -6.35 -17.16 -13.40
C VAL A 120 -4.93 -16.93 -12.88
N PHE A 121 -3.95 -17.63 -13.45
CA PHE A 121 -2.54 -17.44 -13.09
C PHE A 121 -2.08 -16.00 -13.38
N SER A 122 -2.39 -15.44 -14.55
CA SER A 122 -2.06 -14.05 -14.87
C SER A 122 -2.74 -13.07 -13.90
N LEU A 123 -4.01 -13.27 -13.56
CA LEU A 123 -4.71 -12.43 -12.59
C LEU A 123 -4.06 -12.48 -11.21
N LEU A 124 -3.66 -13.67 -10.74
CA LEU A 124 -2.94 -13.82 -9.48
C LEU A 124 -1.59 -13.10 -9.51
N VAL A 125 -0.83 -13.24 -10.58
CA VAL A 125 0.46 -12.52 -10.74
C VAL A 125 0.26 -11.01 -10.70
N PHE A 126 -0.76 -10.48 -11.39
CA PHE A 126 -1.07 -9.06 -11.34
C PHE A 126 -1.51 -8.61 -9.95
N SER A 127 -2.33 -9.41 -9.24
CA SER A 127 -2.74 -9.11 -7.86
C SER A 127 -1.53 -9.02 -6.93
N SER A 128 -0.64 -10.01 -6.97
CA SER A 128 0.59 -10.00 -6.16
C SER A 128 1.53 -8.86 -6.55
N ALA A 129 1.60 -8.49 -7.84
CA ALA A 129 2.39 -7.34 -8.27
C ALA A 129 1.85 -6.02 -7.71
N LEU A 130 0.53 -5.85 -7.61
CA LEU A 130 -0.09 -4.66 -7.00
C LEU A 130 0.23 -4.56 -5.50
N GLU A 131 0.13 -5.67 -4.77
CA GLU A 131 0.48 -5.72 -3.34
C GLU A 131 1.95 -5.33 -3.11
N ILE A 132 2.86 -5.83 -3.96
CA ILE A 132 4.28 -5.49 -3.88
C ILE A 132 4.51 -4.00 -4.18
N ILE A 133 3.82 -3.44 -5.18
CA ILE A 133 3.95 -2.00 -5.51
C ILE A 133 3.50 -1.16 -4.32
N GLU A 134 2.37 -1.50 -3.69
CA GLU A 134 1.86 -0.79 -2.52
C GLU A 134 2.85 -0.86 -1.34
N GLU A 135 3.44 -2.02 -1.08
CA GLU A 135 4.48 -2.19 -0.05
C GLU A 135 5.72 -1.33 -0.35
N TYR A 136 6.15 -1.26 -1.61
CA TYR A 136 7.26 -0.41 -2.04
C TYR A 136 6.94 1.09 -1.94
N ASP A 137 5.73 1.50 -2.30
CA ASP A 137 5.28 2.90 -2.17
C ASP A 137 5.23 3.30 -0.70
N GLN A 138 4.73 2.43 0.17
CA GLN A 138 4.72 2.65 1.61
C GLN A 138 6.14 2.72 2.18
N ALA A 139 7.04 1.83 1.75
CA ALA A 139 8.43 1.86 2.18
C ALA A 139 9.15 3.13 1.72
N ASN A 140 8.92 3.54 0.47
CA ASN A 140 9.48 4.76 -0.09
C ASN A 140 8.95 6.00 0.63
N PHE A 141 7.66 6.05 0.94
CA PHE A 141 7.06 7.11 1.76
C PHE A 141 7.72 7.20 3.14
N MET A 142 7.88 6.08 3.84
CA MET A 142 8.52 6.05 5.16
C MET A 142 9.99 6.51 5.12
N LEU A 143 10.75 6.07 4.13
CA LEU A 143 12.15 6.50 3.95
C LEU A 143 12.24 7.99 3.59
N ALA A 144 11.39 8.47 2.69
CA ALA A 144 11.34 9.88 2.33
C ALA A 144 11.02 10.74 3.56
N PHE A 145 9.99 10.35 4.32
CA PHE A 145 9.63 11.02 5.57
C PHE A 145 10.78 11.04 6.57
N LEU A 146 11.50 9.92 6.76
CA LEU A 146 12.64 9.87 7.67
C LEU A 146 13.75 10.84 7.26
N VAL A 147 14.07 10.91 5.97
CA VAL A 147 15.07 11.85 5.45
C VAL A 147 14.64 13.30 5.69
N TYR A 148 13.37 13.62 5.46
CA TYR A 148 12.85 14.96 5.74
C TYR A 148 12.82 15.27 7.24
N ALA A 149 12.48 14.31 8.09
CA ALA A 149 12.50 14.44 9.54
C ALA A 149 13.93 14.66 10.07
N GLN A 150 14.92 13.90 9.59
CA GLN A 150 16.34 14.12 9.91
C GLN A 150 16.84 15.48 9.44
N ARG A 151 16.38 15.93 8.26
CA ARG A 151 16.69 17.26 7.76
C ARG A 151 16.07 18.36 8.63
N ALA A 152 14.81 18.21 9.04
CA ALA A 152 14.16 19.12 9.96
C ALA A 152 14.91 19.15 11.30
N ASP A 153 15.26 17.97 11.85
CA ASP A 153 15.99 17.85 13.12
C ASP A 153 17.37 18.48 13.09
N SER A 154 18.15 18.22 12.05
CA SER A 154 19.48 18.83 11.88
C SER A 154 19.39 20.35 11.67
N THR A 155 18.42 20.83 10.90
CA THR A 155 18.19 22.26 10.69
C THR A 155 17.78 22.92 11.99
N PHE A 156 16.83 22.34 12.73
CA PHE A 156 16.36 22.86 14.00
C PHE A 156 17.47 22.88 15.06
N THR A 157 18.24 21.80 15.19
CA THR A 157 19.38 21.73 16.12
C THR A 157 20.45 22.78 15.79
N SER A 158 20.65 23.08 14.50
CA SER A 158 21.59 24.13 14.09
C SER A 158 21.13 25.55 14.46
N LEU A 159 19.81 25.79 14.45
CA LEU A 159 19.20 27.08 14.80
C LEU A 159 19.03 27.24 16.33
N HIS A 160 18.79 26.14 17.03
CA HIS A 160 18.46 26.11 18.47
C HIS A 160 19.36 25.14 19.24
N PRO A 161 20.67 25.43 19.40
CA PRO A 161 21.62 24.53 20.05
C PRO A 161 21.33 24.30 21.54
N THR A 162 20.55 25.18 22.18
CA THR A 162 20.16 25.06 23.59
C THR A 162 18.95 24.15 23.80
N PHE A 163 18.28 23.71 22.74
CA PHE A 163 17.07 22.90 22.84
C PHE A 163 17.30 21.58 23.58
N ASP A 164 18.49 20.98 23.43
CA ASP A 164 18.91 19.78 24.18
C ASP A 164 19.06 20.01 25.68
N ALA A 165 19.49 21.20 26.07
CA ALA A 165 19.80 21.51 27.47
C ALA A 165 18.59 22.06 28.23
N SER A 166 17.73 22.83 27.54
CA SER A 166 16.53 23.43 28.11
C SER A 166 15.48 23.61 27.01
N PRO A 167 14.70 22.55 26.72
CA PRO A 167 13.61 22.65 25.77
C PRO A 167 12.51 23.54 26.36
N THR A 168 12.07 24.53 25.59
CA THR A 168 10.93 25.38 25.96
C THR A 168 9.69 24.95 25.18
N PRO A 169 8.47 25.09 25.74
CA PRO A 169 7.25 24.68 25.05
C PRO A 169 7.06 25.35 23.67
N ALA A 170 7.44 26.62 23.56
CA ALA A 170 7.41 27.36 22.30
C ALA A 170 8.35 26.74 21.24
N LEU A 171 9.55 26.33 21.63
CA LEU A 171 10.50 25.66 20.73
C LEU A 171 10.01 24.25 20.37
N ALA A 172 9.44 23.49 21.32
CA ALA A 172 8.91 22.16 21.04
C ALA A 172 7.72 22.21 20.07
N LYS A 173 6.88 23.23 20.18
CA LYS A 173 5.80 23.50 19.23
C LYS A 173 6.33 23.86 17.84
N ALA A 174 7.34 24.72 17.75
CA ALA A 174 8.00 25.06 16.48
C ALA A 174 8.65 23.82 15.84
N TYR A 175 9.30 22.97 16.64
CA TYR A 175 9.87 21.70 16.18
C TYR A 175 8.79 20.75 15.63
N PHE A 176 7.66 20.63 16.33
CA PHE A 176 6.52 19.85 15.86
C PHE A 176 5.94 20.41 14.55
N TYR A 177 5.86 21.73 14.40
CA TYR A 177 5.48 22.38 13.14
C TYR A 177 6.43 22.00 11.99
N ASP A 178 7.74 22.12 12.21
CA ASP A 178 8.75 21.79 11.20
C ASP A 178 8.68 20.31 10.79
N LEU A 179 8.39 19.40 11.72
CA LEU A 179 8.19 17.99 11.45
C LEU A 179 6.88 17.69 10.69
N CYS A 180 5.80 18.39 11.01
CA CYS A 180 4.56 18.31 10.23
C CYS A 180 4.77 18.82 8.81
N ALA A 181 5.50 19.93 8.63
CA ALA A 181 5.84 20.50 7.32
C ALA A 181 6.81 19.61 6.51
N ALA A 182 7.52 18.70 7.17
CA ALA A 182 8.39 17.71 6.55
C ALA A 182 7.64 16.50 5.95
N LEU A 183 6.32 16.37 6.19
CA LEU A 183 5.51 15.33 5.58
C LEU A 183 5.37 15.58 4.06
N PRO A 184 5.70 14.60 3.20
CA PRO A 184 5.70 14.80 1.75
C PRO A 184 4.30 15.07 1.17
N ASP A 185 3.25 14.60 1.84
CA ASP A 185 1.86 14.68 1.37
C ASP A 185 1.03 15.73 2.12
N ALA A 186 1.62 16.51 3.03
CA ALA A 186 0.86 17.47 3.82
C ALA A 186 0.69 18.79 3.04
N PRO A 187 -0.54 19.17 2.62
CA PRO A 187 -0.77 20.45 1.99
C PRO A 187 -0.49 21.58 3.00
N PRO A 188 0.27 22.62 2.61
CA PRO A 188 0.71 23.67 3.53
C PRO A 188 -0.47 24.46 4.11
N GLU A 189 -1.55 24.64 3.33
CA GLU A 189 -2.76 25.35 3.76
C GLU A 189 -3.43 24.64 4.94
N THR A 190 -3.61 23.32 4.86
CA THR A 190 -4.23 22.52 5.94
C THR A 190 -3.38 22.50 7.20
N LEU A 191 -2.05 22.46 7.06
CA LEU A 191 -1.15 22.58 8.21
C LEU A 191 -1.31 23.94 8.89
N LEU A 192 -1.28 25.03 8.12
CA LEU A 192 -1.45 26.38 8.67
C LEU A 192 -2.79 26.56 9.38
N GLU A 193 -3.88 26.05 8.80
CA GLU A 193 -5.21 26.06 9.42
C GLU A 193 -5.25 25.26 10.73
N PHE A 194 -4.63 24.09 10.75
CA PHE A 194 -4.55 23.26 11.96
C PHE A 194 -3.78 23.95 13.09
N PHE A 195 -2.63 24.54 12.78
CA PHE A 195 -1.83 25.25 13.76
C PHE A 195 -2.49 26.54 14.24
N ALA A 196 -3.15 27.29 13.35
CA ALA A 196 -3.95 28.44 13.73
C ALA A 196 -5.11 28.06 14.67
N ALA A 197 -5.74 26.90 14.45
CA ALA A 197 -6.79 26.38 15.33
C ALA A 197 -6.23 25.99 16.71
N ILE A 198 -5.05 25.37 16.77
CA ILE A 198 -4.37 25.06 18.03
C ILE A 198 -3.98 26.35 18.77
N ASP A 199 -3.42 27.33 18.08
CA ASP A 199 -3.02 28.62 18.66
C ASP A 199 -4.23 29.30 19.30
N ALA A 200 -5.33 29.40 18.55
CA ALA A 200 -6.58 29.96 19.06
C ALA A 200 -7.14 29.16 20.26
N ALA A 201 -7.02 27.84 20.24
CA ALA A 201 -7.44 27.00 21.37
C ALA A 201 -6.56 27.22 22.60
N MET A 202 -5.24 27.35 22.43
CA MET A 202 -4.29 27.63 23.52
C MET A 202 -4.50 29.02 24.14
N ASP A 203 -4.86 30.02 23.32
CA ASP A 203 -5.14 31.39 23.81
C ASP A 203 -6.39 31.48 24.68
N VAL A 204 -7.37 30.59 24.45
CA VAL A 204 -8.64 30.54 25.19
C VAL A 204 -8.60 29.49 26.32
N ALA A 205 -7.64 28.58 26.29
CA ALA A 205 -7.51 27.49 27.24
C ALA A 205 -7.21 27.99 28.66
N HIS A 206 -7.74 27.27 29.66
CA HIS A 206 -7.30 27.44 31.03
C HIS A 206 -5.86 26.92 31.22
N GLU A 207 -5.16 27.43 32.24
CA GLU A 207 -3.77 27.06 32.55
C GLU A 207 -3.53 25.54 32.61
N GLU A 208 -4.50 24.75 33.08
CA GLU A 208 -4.39 23.29 33.11
C GLU A 208 -4.32 22.65 31.72
N ILE A 209 -5.14 23.11 30.77
CA ILE A 209 -5.17 22.59 29.39
C ILE A 209 -3.95 23.09 28.62
N LEU A 210 -3.54 24.34 28.87
CA LEU A 210 -2.33 24.91 28.31
C LEU A 210 -1.10 24.10 28.74
N GLY A 211 -0.96 23.82 30.04
CA GLY A 211 0.13 23.00 30.57
C GLY A 211 0.16 21.58 29.98
N ALA A 212 -1.02 20.95 29.80
CA ALA A 212 -1.11 19.64 29.16
C ALA A 212 -0.70 19.68 27.69
N ALA A 213 -1.10 20.70 26.93
CA ALA A 213 -0.68 20.86 25.54
C ALA A 213 0.82 21.09 25.41
N GLU A 214 1.39 21.92 26.28
CA GLU A 214 2.85 22.14 26.36
C GLU A 214 3.60 20.85 26.69
N GLU A 215 3.13 20.07 27.66
CA GLU A 215 3.71 18.76 28.00
C GLU A 215 3.66 17.79 26.81
N VAL A 216 2.56 17.78 26.05
CA VAL A 216 2.41 16.94 24.85
C VAL A 216 3.43 17.31 23.77
N PHE A 217 3.62 18.61 23.47
CA PHE A 217 4.66 19.05 22.52
C PHE A 217 6.06 18.68 22.98
N MET A 218 6.34 18.86 24.27
CA MET A 218 7.64 18.58 24.86
C MET A 218 7.97 17.09 24.82
N THR A 219 7.02 16.25 25.23
CA THR A 219 7.16 14.78 25.21
C THR A 219 7.38 14.29 23.79
N PHE A 220 6.57 14.79 22.84
CA PHE A 220 6.73 14.48 21.42
C PHE A 220 8.13 14.82 20.91
N ALA A 221 8.62 16.03 21.18
CA ALA A 221 9.92 16.48 20.65
C ALA A 221 11.07 15.62 21.19
N LEU A 222 11.04 15.28 22.49
CA LEU A 222 12.04 14.42 23.10
C LEU A 222 11.99 12.99 22.56
N ASP A 223 10.79 12.44 22.42
CA ASP A 223 10.61 11.08 21.92
C ASP A 223 11.04 10.95 20.46
N VAL A 224 10.68 11.90 19.60
CA VAL A 224 11.12 11.89 18.20
C VAL A 224 12.64 11.95 18.11
N ARG A 225 13.31 12.84 18.85
CA ARG A 225 14.78 12.92 18.83
C ARG A 225 15.43 11.66 19.35
N ARG A 226 14.84 11.03 20.37
CA ARG A 226 15.29 9.72 20.85
C ARG A 226 15.17 8.64 19.78
N GLN A 227 14.06 8.61 19.04
CA GLN A 227 13.86 7.68 17.92
C GLN A 227 14.83 7.94 16.77
N LEU A 228 15.08 9.22 16.43
CA LEU A 228 16.04 9.57 15.39
C LEU A 228 17.48 9.21 15.79
N ALA A 229 17.82 9.34 17.08
CA ALA A 229 19.12 8.91 17.61
C ALA A 229 19.29 7.37 17.64
N SER A 230 18.21 6.59 17.66
CA SER A 230 18.26 5.12 17.68
C SER A 230 18.19 4.45 16.29
N ILE A 231 18.16 5.22 15.20
CA ILE A 231 18.01 4.72 13.82
C ILE A 231 19.03 3.63 13.47
N GLU A 232 20.31 3.82 13.81
CA GLU A 232 21.36 2.85 13.50
C GLU A 232 21.14 1.48 14.18
N LYS A 233 20.47 1.46 15.33
CA LYS A 233 20.26 0.25 16.15
C LYS A 233 18.97 -0.47 15.80
N GLU A 234 17.89 0.27 15.55
CA GLU A 234 16.54 -0.28 15.38
C GLU A 234 16.15 -0.49 13.91
N GLY A 235 16.90 0.11 12.98
CA GLY A 235 16.63 0.09 11.55
C GLY A 235 15.75 1.28 11.11
N ALA A 236 16.08 1.85 9.95
CA ALA A 236 15.45 3.07 9.43
C ALA A 236 13.92 2.96 9.31
N MET A 237 13.41 1.83 8.80
CA MET A 237 11.97 1.62 8.64
C MET A 237 11.20 1.65 9.97
N ARG A 238 11.77 1.04 11.01
CA ARG A 238 11.16 1.00 12.34
C ARG A 238 11.16 2.38 12.99
N ALA A 239 12.26 3.11 12.88
CA ALA A 239 12.35 4.48 13.37
C ALA A 239 11.36 5.41 12.64
N ALA A 240 11.25 5.31 11.31
CA ALA A 240 10.28 6.08 10.52
C ALA A 240 8.84 5.80 10.97
N TYR A 241 8.49 4.52 11.15
CA TYR A 241 7.19 4.12 11.66
C TYR A 241 6.92 4.68 13.06
N ASN A 242 7.89 4.59 13.98
CA ASN A 242 7.75 5.10 15.34
C ASN A 242 7.55 6.62 15.35
N VAL A 243 8.34 7.37 14.58
CA VAL A 243 8.20 8.83 14.49
C VAL A 243 6.85 9.23 13.88
N LEU A 244 6.40 8.54 12.83
CA LEU A 244 5.09 8.79 12.22
C LEU A 244 3.95 8.45 13.20
N SER A 245 4.09 7.37 13.97
CA SER A 245 3.14 6.97 15.01
C SER A 245 3.06 8.01 16.12
N LEU A 246 4.21 8.51 16.60
CA LEU A 246 4.27 9.60 17.59
C LEU A 246 3.57 10.85 17.06
N LEU A 247 3.84 11.22 15.81
CA LEU A 247 3.21 12.37 15.16
C LEU A 247 1.67 12.24 15.13
N ARG A 248 1.16 11.06 14.74
CA ARG A 248 -0.28 10.78 14.71
C ARG A 248 -0.91 10.83 16.10
N LEU A 249 -0.25 10.26 17.11
CA LEU A 249 -0.71 10.28 18.49
C LEU A 249 -0.77 11.71 19.04
N THR A 250 0.25 12.52 18.76
CA THR A 250 0.30 13.93 19.17
C THR A 250 -0.79 14.75 18.48
N ILE A 251 -1.01 14.57 17.18
CA ILE A 251 -2.11 15.24 16.45
C ILE A 251 -3.46 14.86 17.06
N ALA A 252 -3.69 13.57 17.35
CA ALA A 252 -4.93 13.11 17.97
C ALA A 252 -5.13 13.73 19.37
N ALA A 253 -4.09 13.72 20.22
CA ALA A 253 -4.16 14.33 21.55
C ALA A 253 -4.46 15.84 21.50
N LEU A 254 -3.83 16.57 20.56
CA LEU A 254 -4.12 18.00 20.33
C LEU A 254 -5.54 18.23 19.81
N GLY A 255 -6.06 17.33 18.96
CA GLY A 255 -7.44 17.35 18.50
C GLY A 255 -8.44 17.17 19.64
N GLU A 256 -8.24 16.18 20.51
CA GLU A 256 -9.08 15.96 21.69
C GLU A 256 -9.08 17.16 22.64
N MET A 257 -7.91 17.76 22.88
CA MET A 257 -7.80 18.98 23.70
C MET A 257 -8.57 20.16 23.08
N ASN A 258 -8.50 20.33 21.76
CA ASN A 258 -9.23 21.38 21.06
C ASN A 258 -10.76 21.19 21.17
N GLU A 259 -11.25 19.95 21.07
CA GLU A 259 -12.68 19.66 21.28
C GLU A 259 -13.14 20.00 22.70
N VAL A 260 -12.32 19.69 23.71
CA VAL A 260 -12.62 20.03 25.12
C VAL A 260 -12.70 21.55 25.31
N VAL A 261 -11.77 22.31 24.75
CA VAL A 261 -11.78 23.78 24.79
C VAL A 261 -13.02 24.33 24.08
N ALA A 262 -13.38 23.79 22.91
CA ALA A 262 -14.55 24.22 22.15
C ALA A 262 -15.87 23.95 22.89
N VAL A 263 -15.98 22.83 23.61
CA VAL A 263 -17.17 22.51 24.43
C VAL A 263 -17.24 23.43 25.65
N LYS A 264 -16.12 23.64 26.35
CA LYS A 264 -16.09 24.47 27.58
C LYS A 264 -16.34 25.95 27.26
N GLY A 265 -15.78 26.46 26.17
CA GLY A 265 -16.02 27.82 25.67
C GLY A 265 -17.48 28.08 25.28
N ARG A 266 -18.22 27.06 24.80
CA ARG A 266 -19.68 27.16 24.58
C ARG A 266 -20.50 27.06 25.88
N GLY A 267 -20.00 26.36 26.88
CA GLY A 267 -20.67 26.14 28.17
C GLY A 267 -20.79 27.39 29.03
N GLU A 268 -19.79 28.27 29.02
CA GLU A 268 -19.83 29.52 29.81
C GLU A 268 -20.62 30.65 29.13
N PHE A 269 -20.78 30.63 27.81
CA PHE A 269 -21.70 31.52 27.09
C PHE A 269 -23.15 30.99 27.01
N GLY A 270 -23.41 29.83 27.62
CA GLY A 270 -24.66 29.07 27.48
C GLY A 270 -25.19 28.52 28.79
N SER A 271 -25.19 29.31 29.88
CA SER A 271 -26.04 29.06 31.06
C SER A 271 -27.52 29.23 30.69
N GLY A 272 -28.04 28.29 29.90
CA GLY A 272 -29.44 28.27 29.44
C GLY A 272 -29.93 26.93 28.89
N LEU A 273 -29.11 25.87 28.83
CA LEU A 273 -29.54 24.55 28.33
C LEU A 273 -28.99 23.37 29.16
N GLY A 274 -28.74 23.59 30.45
CA GLY A 274 -28.57 22.52 31.42
C GLY A 274 -29.87 21.73 31.57
N GLY A 275 -29.90 20.47 31.17
CA GLY A 275 -31.04 19.60 31.51
C GLY A 275 -31.12 18.21 30.88
N VAL A 276 -30.41 17.89 29.79
CA VAL A 276 -30.81 16.70 29.00
C VAL A 276 -29.85 15.50 29.02
N LEU A 277 -28.58 15.65 29.42
CA LEU A 277 -27.61 14.53 29.31
C LEU A 277 -27.20 13.87 30.63
N LYS A 278 -27.83 14.18 31.77
CA LYS A 278 -27.62 13.48 33.06
C LYS A 278 -28.46 12.20 33.22
N LYS A 279 -28.95 11.58 32.14
CA LYS A 279 -29.85 10.41 32.23
C LYS A 279 -29.41 9.17 31.44
N ARG A 280 -28.11 9.03 31.14
CA ARG A 280 -27.60 7.87 30.37
C ARG A 280 -26.37 7.19 31.00
N GLY A 281 -26.41 6.99 32.32
CA GLY A 281 -25.30 6.40 33.09
C GLY A 281 -25.73 5.43 34.20
N GLU A 282 -26.94 4.89 34.16
CA GLU A 282 -27.40 3.84 35.08
C GLU A 282 -28.22 2.80 34.31
N GLU A 283 -27.56 1.97 33.51
CA GLU A 283 -28.10 0.67 33.07
C GLU A 283 -26.99 -0.09 32.35
N ARG A 284 -26.25 -0.91 33.10
CA ARG A 284 -25.57 -2.14 32.68
C ARG A 284 -24.71 -2.66 33.83
N LYS A 285 -25.39 -3.20 34.84
CA LYS A 285 -24.82 -4.18 35.75
C LYS A 285 -25.54 -5.51 35.50
N GLY A 286 -24.73 -6.54 35.22
CA GLY A 286 -25.06 -7.93 35.46
C GLY A 286 -25.76 -8.66 34.33
N GLU A 287 -25.00 -9.42 33.55
CA GLU A 287 -25.40 -10.79 33.20
C GLU A 287 -24.18 -11.69 33.33
N GLU A 288 -24.25 -12.59 34.31
CA GLU A 288 -23.32 -13.67 34.59
C GLU A 288 -23.48 -14.78 33.54
N TYR A 289 -22.37 -15.37 33.09
CA TYR A 289 -22.40 -16.54 32.23
C TYR A 289 -22.58 -17.81 33.09
N GLU A 290 -23.75 -18.44 33.00
CA GLU A 290 -23.93 -19.83 33.43
C GLU A 290 -23.24 -20.78 32.43
N SER A 291 -22.34 -21.61 32.95
CA SER A 291 -21.79 -22.76 32.25
C SER A 291 -22.83 -23.88 32.21
N ILE A 292 -23.10 -24.43 31.03
CA ILE A 292 -23.80 -25.71 30.90
C ILE A 292 -22.78 -26.73 30.39
N GLY A 293 -22.62 -27.81 31.17
CA GLY A 293 -21.96 -29.05 30.78
C GLY A 293 -22.90 -30.02 30.07
#